data_AF-A0A2V6JQA6-F1
#
_entry.id   AF-A0A2V6JQA6-F1
#
_cell.length_a   1.000
_cell.length_b   1.000
_cell.length_c   1.000
_cell.angle_alpha   90.00
_cell.angle_beta   90.00
_cell.angle_gamma   90.00
#
_symmetry.space_group_name_H-M   'P 1'
#
loop_
_entity.id
_entity.type
_entity.pdbx_description
1 polymer ?
#
loop_
_entity_poly.entity_id
_entity_poly.type
_entity_poly.pdbx_seq_one_letter_code
_entity_poly.pdbx_strand_id
1 'polypeptide(L)'
;MDGTSYSAKQTFSWKPGSSHTITTTSPQNGNTGVRYVWSSWSGGGAISHTVAPTKNTTYTANFTKQYYLTMSTGGGGKVTPSSGWKNSGAPVSISATPNSGYTFTGWSGNGTGSFSGSTNPASITMNGPILERANFSGTP
;
A
#
# COMPACT_ATOMS: atom_id res chain seq x y z
N MET A 1 13.61 -20.07 1.02
CA MET A 1 13.37 -21.51 1.18
C MET A 1 14.55 -22.11 1.91
N ASP A 2 14.30 -22.82 3.01
CA ASP A 2 15.34 -23.40 3.88
C ASP A 2 16.45 -22.40 4.26
N GLY A 3 16.06 -21.16 4.55
CA GLY A 3 16.97 -20.06 4.87
C GLY A 3 17.54 -19.29 3.67
N THR A 4 17.43 -19.81 2.44
CA THR A 4 17.94 -19.15 1.22
C THR A 4 16.88 -18.26 0.57
N SER A 5 17.25 -17.02 0.23
CA SER A 5 16.35 -16.05 -0.41
C SER A 5 16.37 -16.16 -1.93
N TYR A 6 15.20 -16.02 -2.55
CA TYR A 6 15.04 -16.02 -4.02
C TYR A 6 14.12 -14.88 -4.43
N SER A 7 14.47 -14.15 -5.50
CA SER A 7 13.70 -13.00 -6.02
C SER A 7 12.89 -13.32 -7.28
N ALA A 8 13.02 -14.53 -7.81
CA ALA A 8 12.31 -15.02 -8.99
C ALA A 8 11.74 -16.42 -8.74
N LYS A 9 10.81 -16.86 -9.60
CA LYS A 9 10.27 -18.22 -9.57
C LYS A 9 11.42 -19.23 -9.56
N GLN A 10 11.34 -20.18 -8.63
CA GLN A 10 12.26 -21.30 -8.53
C GLN A 10 11.52 -22.62 -8.69
N THR A 11 12.23 -23.61 -9.22
CA THR A 11 11.79 -25.00 -9.28
C THR A 11 12.83 -25.83 -8.56
N PHE A 12 12.39 -26.68 -7.63
CA PHE A 12 13.27 -27.56 -6.88
C PHE A 12 12.81 -29.02 -7.03
N SER A 13 13.77 -29.95 -7.00
CA SER A 13 13.51 -31.39 -6.99
C SER A 13 13.78 -31.94 -5.59
N TRP A 14 12.71 -32.21 -4.84
CA TRP A 14 12.80 -32.77 -3.48
C TRP A 14 12.50 -34.26 -3.47
N LYS A 15 12.98 -34.94 -2.41
CA LYS A 15 12.51 -36.29 -2.11
C LYS A 15 11.01 -36.21 -1.78
N PRO A 16 10.13 -37.04 -2.36
CA PRO A 16 8.71 -37.01 -2.04
C PRO A 16 8.46 -37.11 -0.53
N GLY A 17 7.71 -36.16 0.02
CA GLY A 17 7.39 -36.08 1.45
C GLY A 17 8.52 -35.55 2.35
N SER A 18 9.67 -35.12 1.83
CA SER A 18 10.65 -34.42 2.65
C SER A 18 10.13 -33.05 3.07
N SER A 19 10.41 -32.68 4.32
CA SER A 19 9.98 -31.40 4.88
C SER A 19 10.92 -30.28 4.46
N HIS A 20 10.34 -29.19 3.97
CA HIS A 20 11.03 -27.96 3.60
C HIS A 20 10.31 -26.74 4.14
N THR A 21 11.04 -25.70 4.51
CA THR A 21 10.46 -24.45 4.99
C THR A 21 10.37 -23.45 3.85
N ILE A 22 9.13 -23.05 3.54
CA ILE A 22 8.87 -21.90 2.68
C ILE A 22 8.57 -20.69 3.55
N THR A 23 9.16 -19.55 3.19
CA THR A 23 9.01 -18.29 3.91
C THR A 23 9.20 -17.13 2.96
N THR A 24 8.58 -16.00 3.29
CA THR A 24 8.76 -14.72 2.61
C THR A 24 8.73 -13.58 3.63
N THR A 25 9.14 -12.39 3.20
CA THR A 25 9.10 -11.17 4.02
C THR A 25 7.89 -10.31 3.68
N SER A 26 7.41 -9.54 4.65
CA SER A 26 6.31 -8.60 4.46
C SER A 26 6.49 -7.38 5.38
N PRO A 27 6.26 -6.14 4.89
CA PRO A 27 6.02 -5.82 3.48
C PRO A 27 7.30 -5.98 2.63
N GLN A 28 7.11 -6.32 1.36
CA GLN A 28 8.17 -6.21 0.35
C GLN A 28 8.10 -4.82 -0.30
N ASN A 29 9.21 -4.11 -0.34
CA ASN A 29 9.27 -2.79 -0.94
C ASN A 29 9.31 -2.91 -2.48
N GLY A 30 8.54 -2.06 -3.17
CA GLY A 30 8.64 -1.86 -4.61
C GLY A 30 9.39 -0.57 -4.93
N ASN A 31 8.98 0.10 -6.01
CA ASN A 31 9.41 1.47 -6.29
C ASN A 31 8.98 2.43 -5.17
N THR A 32 9.52 3.65 -5.19
CA THR A 32 9.16 4.71 -4.24
C THR A 32 7.65 4.87 -4.10
N GLY A 33 7.16 4.81 -2.86
CA GLY A 33 5.73 4.91 -2.56
C GLY A 33 4.91 3.65 -2.90
N VAL A 34 5.55 2.53 -3.23
CA VAL A 34 4.90 1.24 -3.53
C VAL A 34 5.40 0.16 -2.57
N ARG A 35 4.49 -0.63 -2.01
CA ARG A 35 4.84 -1.85 -1.27
C ARG A 35 3.87 -2.99 -1.53
N TYR A 36 4.27 -4.20 -1.19
CA TYR A 36 3.50 -5.42 -1.33
C TYR A 36 3.36 -6.07 0.04
N VAL A 37 2.14 -6.19 0.53
CA VAL A 37 1.84 -6.81 1.83
C VAL A 37 1.41 -8.25 1.58
N TRP A 38 2.11 -9.21 2.17
CA TRP A 38 1.77 -10.63 2.04
C TRP A 38 0.35 -10.88 2.55
N SER A 39 -0.42 -11.66 1.79
CA SER A 39 -1.80 -12.02 2.14
C SER A 39 -1.95 -13.50 2.43
N SER A 40 -1.40 -14.38 1.58
CA SER A 40 -1.52 -15.83 1.75
C SER A 40 -0.52 -16.61 0.90
N TRP A 41 -0.37 -17.89 1.17
CA TRP A 41 0.17 -18.86 0.22
C TRP A 41 -0.98 -19.60 -0.49
N SER A 42 -0.78 -20.05 -1.73
CA SER A 42 -1.77 -20.84 -2.49
C SER A 42 -2.16 -22.15 -1.80
N GLY A 43 -1.26 -22.73 -1.01
CA GLY A 43 -1.50 -23.92 -0.20
C GLY A 43 -2.03 -23.63 1.22
N GLY A 44 -2.30 -22.36 1.55
CA GLY A 44 -2.61 -21.94 2.92
C GLY A 44 -1.37 -21.88 3.82
N GLY A 45 -1.59 -21.79 5.13
CA GLY A 45 -0.52 -21.69 6.13
C GLY A 45 -0.02 -20.27 6.39
N ALA A 46 0.89 -20.15 7.36
CA ALA A 46 1.49 -18.88 7.77
C ALA A 46 2.53 -18.37 6.77
N ILE A 47 2.97 -17.11 6.91
CA ILE A 47 3.99 -16.51 6.02
C ILE A 47 5.28 -17.35 5.97
N SER A 48 5.63 -17.99 7.08
CA SER A 48 6.69 -18.99 7.22
C SER A 48 6.09 -20.28 7.73
N HIS A 49 6.21 -21.38 6.98
CA HIS A 49 5.72 -22.70 7.40
C HIS A 49 6.43 -23.84 6.65
N THR A 50 6.24 -25.05 7.16
CA THR A 50 6.81 -26.27 6.59
C THR A 50 5.85 -26.92 5.61
N VAL A 51 6.37 -27.41 4.49
CA VAL A 51 5.66 -28.16 3.45
C VAL A 51 6.37 -29.49 3.20
N ALA A 52 5.61 -30.52 2.83
CA ALA A 52 6.13 -31.85 2.52
C ALA A 52 5.37 -32.48 1.33
N PRO A 53 5.50 -31.92 0.11
CA PRO A 53 4.76 -32.40 -1.06
C PRO A 53 5.20 -33.82 -1.47
N THR A 54 4.24 -34.70 -1.74
CA THR A 54 4.47 -36.06 -2.25
C THR A 54 4.31 -36.18 -3.78
N LYS A 55 3.84 -35.10 -4.42
CA LYS A 55 3.67 -34.95 -5.87
C LYS A 55 4.06 -33.53 -6.27
N ASN A 56 4.22 -33.31 -7.58
CA ASN A 56 4.52 -31.97 -8.12
C ASN A 56 3.51 -30.94 -7.61
N THR A 57 3.99 -29.97 -6.84
CA THR A 57 3.17 -28.98 -6.16
C THR A 57 3.77 -27.60 -6.37
N THR A 58 2.93 -26.61 -6.69
CA THR A 58 3.35 -25.21 -6.82
C THR A 58 2.83 -24.41 -5.64
N TYR A 59 3.74 -23.77 -4.91
CA TYR A 59 3.40 -22.82 -3.84
C TYR A 59 3.61 -21.39 -4.34
N THR A 60 2.54 -20.60 -4.32
CA THR A 60 2.56 -19.19 -4.74
C THR A 60 2.30 -18.29 -3.54
N ALA A 61 3.19 -17.35 -3.25
CA ALA A 61 2.92 -16.29 -2.28
C ALA A 61 2.12 -15.18 -2.94
N ASN A 62 0.97 -14.86 -2.38
CA ASN A 62 0.09 -13.79 -2.81
C ASN A 62 0.37 -12.53 -1.99
N PHE A 63 0.31 -11.38 -2.67
CA PHE A 63 0.55 -10.08 -2.06
C PHE A 63 -0.52 -9.07 -2.50
N THR A 64 -0.92 -8.20 -1.58
CA THR A 64 -1.72 -7.02 -1.86
C THR A 64 -0.79 -5.83 -2.12
N LYS A 65 -0.90 -5.24 -3.31
CA LYS A 65 -0.19 -4.00 -3.66
C LYS A 65 -0.79 -2.83 -2.90
N GLN A 66 0.07 -2.00 -2.32
CA GLN A 66 -0.29 -0.77 -1.63
C GLN A 66 0.52 0.41 -2.17
N TYR A 67 -0.11 1.59 -2.16
CA TYR A 67 0.52 2.86 -2.48
C TYR A 67 0.51 3.77 -1.26
N TYR A 68 1.52 4.63 -1.17
CA TYR A 68 1.59 5.64 -0.11
C TYR A 68 0.79 6.87 -0.49
N LEU A 69 -0.13 7.28 0.40
CA LEU A 69 -0.82 8.55 0.37
C LEU A 69 -0.07 9.53 1.26
N THR A 70 0.40 10.63 0.70
CA THR A 70 0.98 11.76 1.42
C THR A 70 -0.06 12.85 1.56
N MET A 71 -0.48 13.15 2.77
CA MET A 71 -1.42 14.23 3.09
C MET A 71 -0.63 15.39 3.71
N SER A 72 -0.81 16.59 3.17
CA SER A 72 -0.09 17.78 3.61
C SER A 72 -1.00 19.02 3.64
N THR A 73 -0.60 20.04 4.40
CA THR A 73 -1.28 21.33 4.44
C THR A 73 -0.24 22.42 4.23
N GLY A 74 -0.62 23.51 3.54
CA GLY A 74 0.23 24.71 3.45
C GLY A 74 0.35 25.52 4.74
N GLY A 75 -0.14 25.01 5.88
CA GLY A 75 -0.48 25.79 7.07
C GLY A 75 -1.96 26.22 7.08
N GLY A 76 -2.45 26.74 8.21
CA GLY A 76 -3.82 27.29 8.28
C GLY A 76 -4.96 26.27 8.41
N GLY A 77 -4.66 24.98 8.55
CA GLY A 77 -5.68 23.96 8.74
C GLY A 77 -5.12 22.56 8.98
N LYS A 78 -6.03 21.59 9.04
CA LYS A 78 -5.76 20.16 9.22
C LYS A 78 -6.32 19.37 8.04
N VAL A 79 -5.75 18.19 7.79
CA VAL A 79 -6.21 17.25 6.77
C VAL A 79 -6.51 15.89 7.39
N THR A 80 -7.50 15.20 6.84
CA THR A 80 -7.87 13.82 7.19
C THR A 80 -8.06 13.03 5.89
N PRO A 81 -7.59 11.78 5.80
CA PRO A 81 -6.81 11.04 6.80
C PRO A 81 -5.39 11.59 6.97
N SER A 82 -4.63 11.03 7.91
CA SER A 82 -3.18 11.21 7.93
C SER A 82 -2.53 10.45 6.77
N SER A 83 -1.30 10.83 6.42
CA SER A 83 -0.46 10.08 5.48
C SER A 83 -0.36 8.60 5.87
N GLY A 84 -0.30 7.73 4.88
CA GLY A 84 -0.21 6.29 5.14
C GLY A 84 -0.41 5.44 3.90
N TRP A 85 -0.16 4.14 4.08
CA TRP A 85 -0.34 3.14 3.03
C TRP A 85 -1.80 2.79 2.84
N LYS A 86 -2.21 2.66 1.59
CA LYS A 86 -3.57 2.31 1.17
C LYS A 86 -3.50 1.24 0.08
N ASN A 87 -4.51 0.37 0.03
CA ASN A 87 -4.59 -0.67 -1.00
C ASN A 87 -4.72 -0.03 -2.39
N SER A 88 -4.07 -0.65 -3.37
CA SER A 88 -4.23 -0.27 -4.78
C SER A 88 -5.70 -0.32 -5.18
N GLY A 89 -6.18 0.71 -5.88
CA GLY A 89 -7.57 0.86 -6.30
C GLY A 89 -8.55 1.25 -5.20
N ALA A 90 -8.10 1.40 -3.94
CA ALA A 90 -8.99 1.79 -2.86
C ALA A 90 -9.43 3.27 -3.02
N PRO A 91 -10.73 3.57 -2.88
CA PRO A 91 -11.18 4.94 -2.73
C PRO A 91 -10.79 5.46 -1.34
N VAL A 92 -10.37 6.72 -1.27
CA VAL A 92 -10.05 7.40 -0.02
C VAL A 92 -10.78 8.74 0.01
N SER A 93 -11.61 8.95 1.03
CA SER A 93 -12.21 10.26 1.28
C SER A 93 -11.18 11.15 1.98
N ILE A 94 -10.93 12.32 1.40
CA ILE A 94 -10.04 13.35 1.95
C ILE A 94 -10.87 14.56 2.39
N SER A 95 -10.49 15.15 3.51
CA SER A 95 -11.13 16.36 4.04
C SER A 95 -10.10 17.32 4.62
N ALA A 96 -10.40 18.60 4.49
CA ALA A 96 -9.63 19.72 4.99
C ALA A 96 -10.48 20.51 5.98
N THR A 97 -9.94 20.81 7.15
CA THR A 97 -10.59 21.61 8.18
C THR A 97 -9.76 22.86 8.42
N PRO A 98 -10.23 24.06 8.06
CA PRO A 98 -9.54 25.30 8.36
C PRO A 98 -9.40 25.51 9.87
N ASN A 99 -8.27 26.07 10.29
CA ASN A 99 -8.14 26.61 11.64
C ASN A 99 -8.90 27.94 11.75
N SER A 100 -9.09 28.44 12.98
CA SER A 100 -9.66 29.78 13.19
C SER A 100 -8.86 30.85 12.46
N GLY A 101 -9.55 31.78 11.77
CA GLY A 101 -8.91 32.81 10.95
C GLY A 101 -8.40 32.34 9.58
N TYR A 102 -8.79 31.14 9.13
CA TYR A 102 -8.44 30.62 7.81
C TYR A 102 -9.67 30.11 7.06
N THR A 103 -9.58 30.09 5.73
CA THR A 103 -10.58 29.48 4.83
C THR A 103 -9.88 28.51 3.88
N PHE A 104 -10.52 27.37 3.62
CA PHE A 104 -10.04 26.39 2.64
C PHE A 104 -10.21 26.95 1.22
N THR A 105 -9.15 26.92 0.42
CA THR A 105 -9.16 27.46 -0.95
C THR A 105 -9.14 26.38 -2.02
N GLY A 106 -8.68 25.17 -1.70
CA GLY A 106 -8.68 24.05 -2.64
C GLY A 106 -7.62 23.00 -2.36
N TRP A 107 -7.77 21.85 -3.02
CA TRP A 107 -6.79 20.77 -3.07
C TRP A 107 -5.84 20.94 -4.25
N SER A 108 -4.57 20.61 -4.04
CA SER A 108 -3.57 20.39 -5.07
C SER A 108 -3.05 18.95 -4.96
N GLY A 109 -3.52 18.11 -5.87
CA GLY A 109 -3.17 16.69 -5.93
C GLY A 109 -2.11 16.40 -6.99
N ASN A 110 -1.25 15.42 -6.71
CA ASN A 110 -0.30 14.87 -7.66
C ASN A 110 -0.28 13.34 -7.59
N GLY A 111 -0.17 12.69 -8.75
CA GLY A 111 -0.18 11.23 -8.89
C GLY A 111 -1.50 10.70 -9.46
N THR A 112 -1.45 9.47 -9.96
CA THR A 112 -2.58 8.84 -10.65
C THR A 112 -3.74 8.59 -9.68
N GLY A 113 -4.88 9.24 -9.94
CA GLY A 113 -6.10 9.14 -9.12
C GLY A 113 -6.18 10.14 -7.98
N SER A 114 -5.26 11.12 -7.92
CA SER A 114 -5.36 12.31 -7.04
C SER A 114 -6.48 13.27 -7.46
N PHE A 115 -6.78 14.25 -6.62
CA PHE A 115 -7.81 15.27 -6.82
C PHE A 115 -7.22 16.68 -6.74
N SER A 116 -7.62 17.56 -7.66
CA SER A 116 -7.34 18.99 -7.60
C SER A 116 -8.64 19.76 -7.82
N GLY A 117 -8.98 20.68 -6.92
CA GLY A 117 -10.24 21.42 -6.97
C GLY A 117 -10.71 21.91 -5.61
N SER A 118 -11.85 22.61 -5.59
CA SER A 118 -12.40 23.26 -4.39
C SER A 118 -13.39 22.39 -3.60
N THR A 119 -13.72 21.19 -4.08
CA THR A 119 -14.64 20.28 -3.38
C THR A 119 -14.01 19.78 -2.07
N ASN A 120 -14.73 19.90 -0.96
CA ASN A 120 -14.31 19.41 0.35
C ASN A 120 -15.53 18.96 1.17
N PRO A 121 -15.61 17.68 1.58
CA PRO A 121 -14.64 16.59 1.34
C PRO A 121 -14.60 16.16 -0.14
N ALA A 122 -13.49 15.56 -0.54
CA ALA A 122 -13.29 14.97 -1.87
C ALA A 122 -12.97 13.47 -1.78
N SER A 123 -12.99 12.77 -2.92
CA SER A 123 -12.63 11.36 -3.01
C SER A 123 -11.53 11.17 -4.04
N ILE A 124 -10.49 10.43 -3.68
CA ILE A 124 -9.39 10.01 -4.55
C ILE A 124 -9.39 8.49 -4.69
N THR A 125 -8.69 7.96 -5.70
CA THR A 125 -8.51 6.52 -5.89
C THR A 125 -7.03 6.19 -5.97
N MET A 126 -6.56 5.27 -5.14
CA MET A 126 -5.13 4.93 -5.02
C MET A 126 -4.64 4.09 -6.21
N ASN A 127 -4.51 4.71 -7.39
CA ASN A 127 -4.00 4.06 -8.60
C ASN A 127 -2.47 4.19 -8.76
N GLY A 128 -1.85 5.04 -7.94
CA GLY A 128 -0.40 5.18 -7.74
C GLY A 128 -0.10 5.82 -6.39
N PRO A 129 1.17 6.10 -6.08
CA PRO A 129 1.52 7.00 -4.98
C PRO A 129 0.89 8.38 -5.21
N ILE A 130 0.26 8.93 -4.18
CA ILE A 130 -0.46 10.21 -4.27
C ILE A 130 0.12 11.19 -3.25
N LEU A 131 0.25 12.45 -3.66
CA LEU A 131 0.41 13.59 -2.77
C LEU A 131 -0.85 14.45 -2.87
N GLU A 132 -1.48 14.70 -1.73
CA GLU A 132 -2.59 15.64 -1.58
C GLU A 132 -2.19 16.78 -0.66
N ARG A 133 -2.43 18.00 -1.13
CA ARG A 133 -2.17 19.22 -0.37
C ARG A 133 -3.43 20.05 -0.25
N ALA A 134 -3.86 20.29 0.98
CA ALA A 134 -4.89 21.29 1.27
C ALA A 134 -4.27 22.69 1.33
N ASN A 135 -4.88 23.63 0.60
CA ASN A 135 -4.51 25.03 0.61
C ASN A 135 -5.54 25.84 1.42
N PHE A 136 -5.02 26.81 2.16
CA PHE A 136 -5.81 27.69 3.01
C PHE A 136 -5.32 29.14 2.83
N SER A 137 -6.22 30.11 2.98
CA SER A 137 -5.92 31.54 3.05
C SER A 137 -6.36 32.10 4.39
N GLY A 138 -5.57 33.02 4.96
CA GLY A 138 -5.99 33.77 6.14
C GLY A 138 -7.21 34.63 5.82
N THR A 139 -8.13 34.74 6.76
CA THR A 139 -9.23 35.70 6.70
C THR A 139 -8.66 37.11 6.92
N PRO A 140 -9.08 38.13 6.14
CA PRO A 140 -8.67 39.51 6.35
C PRO A 140 -8.98 40.03 7.76
#